data_AF-A0A497G5L1-F1
#
_entry.id   AF-A0A497G5L1-F1
#
_cell.length_a   1.000
_cell.length_b   1.000
_cell.length_c   1.000
_cell.angle_alpha   90.00
_cell.angle_beta   90.00
_cell.angle_gamma   90.00
#
_symmetry.space_group_name_H-M   'P 1'
#
loop_
_entity.id
_entity.type
_entity.pdbx_description
1 polymer ?
#
loop_
_entity_poly.entity_id
_entity_poly.type
_entity_poly.pdbx_seq_one_letter_code
_entity_poly.pdbx_strand_id
1 'polypeptide(L)'
;MKVLKPIYRCPICGIYAEEEMHCQTRTILLLDPSRRLKLSKFVSGVLRHYPHKLGLELSPEGFIDIDKLVNALRNVKNYEWVQKDHIVAIARLDPKGRFEIIGNRIRARYGHSIPVKIR
;
A
#
# COMPACT_ATOMS: atom_id res chain seq x y z
N MET A 1 -11.02 -8.05 -16.59
CA MET A 1 -10.21 -7.63 -15.42
C MET A 1 -11.16 -7.11 -14.35
N LYS A 2 -11.13 -7.61 -13.11
CA LYS A 2 -11.96 -7.05 -12.03
C LYS A 2 -11.51 -5.63 -11.74
N VAL A 3 -12.44 -4.67 -11.83
CA VAL A 3 -12.21 -3.28 -11.43
C VAL A 3 -12.03 -3.27 -9.92
N LEU A 4 -10.93 -2.69 -9.43
CA LEU A 4 -10.76 -2.49 -7.98
C LEU A 4 -11.77 -1.46 -7.50
N LYS A 5 -12.44 -1.74 -6.39
CA LYS A 5 -13.34 -0.77 -5.77
C LYS A 5 -12.55 0.46 -5.25
N PRO A 6 -13.18 1.63 -5.10
CA PRO A 6 -12.61 2.70 -4.28
C PRO A 6 -12.31 2.20 -2.85
N ILE A 7 -11.41 2.90 -2.16
CA ILE A 7 -11.20 2.73 -0.73
C ILE A 7 -11.67 3.99 -0.03
N TYR A 8 -12.39 3.80 1.06
CA TYR A 8 -12.84 4.85 1.95
C TYR A 8 -12.28 4.65 3.35
N ARG A 9 -12.36 5.69 4.18
CA ARG A 9 -12.06 5.67 5.61
C ARG A 9 -13.30 6.08 6.40
N CYS A 10 -13.71 5.29 7.38
CA CYS A 10 -14.78 5.70 8.29
C CYS A 10 -14.27 6.83 9.20
N PRO A 11 -14.96 7.97 9.29
CA PRO A 11 -14.54 9.07 10.16
C PRO A 11 -14.72 8.78 11.65
N ILE A 12 -15.53 7.78 12.02
CA ILE A 12 -15.82 7.43 13.42
C ILE A 12 -14.78 6.47 13.99
N CYS A 13 -14.60 5.32 13.35
CA CYS A 13 -13.70 4.28 13.87
C CYS A 13 -12.36 4.17 13.12
N GLY A 14 -12.19 4.89 12.00
CA GLY A 14 -10.96 4.87 11.21
C GLY A 14 -10.75 3.62 10.35
N ILE A 15 -11.71 2.68 10.28
CA ILE A 15 -11.57 1.50 9.42
C ILE A 15 -11.47 1.90 7.94
N TYR A 16 -10.70 1.14 7.18
CA TYR A 16 -10.71 1.23 5.72
C TYR A 16 -11.77 0.27 5.16
N ALA A 17 -12.61 0.77 4.26
CA ALA A 17 -13.75 0.04 3.72
C ALA A 17 -13.80 0.17 2.19
N GLU A 18 -14.48 -0.76 1.53
CA GLU A 18 -14.82 -0.65 0.10
C GLU A 18 -16.29 -0.20 -0.10
N GLU A 19 -16.96 0.13 1.01
CA GLU A 19 -18.34 0.61 1.11
C GLU A 19 -18.40 2.10 1.45
N GLU A 20 -19.44 2.78 0.93
CA GLU A 20 -19.67 4.21 1.17
C GLU A 20 -20.28 4.52 2.55
N MET A 21 -20.68 3.49 3.30
CA MET A 21 -21.34 3.61 4.61
C MET A 21 -20.69 2.69 5.62
N HIS A 22 -20.36 3.23 6.80
CA HIS A 22 -19.85 2.48 7.95
C HIS A 22 -20.15 3.24 9.25
N CYS A 23 -20.37 2.55 10.38
CA CYS A 23 -20.79 3.19 11.65
C CYS A 23 -21.99 4.14 11.48
N GLN A 24 -22.96 3.77 10.62
CA GLN A 24 -24.15 4.59 10.31
C GLN A 24 -23.83 5.99 9.76
N THR A 25 -22.63 6.20 9.23
CA THR A 25 -22.23 7.46 8.59
C THR A 25 -21.57 7.20 7.24
N ARG A 26 -21.51 8.26 6.41
CA ARG A 26 -20.79 8.20 5.14
C ARG A 26 -19.28 8.11 5.39
N THR A 27 -18.63 7.20 4.70
CA THR A 27 -17.18 7.09 4.69
C THR A 27 -16.57 8.18 3.81
N ILE A 28 -15.32 8.53 4.08
CA ILE A 28 -14.59 9.56 3.33
C ILE A 28 -13.75 8.86 2.28
N LEU A 29 -13.86 9.29 1.01
CA LEU A 29 -13.06 8.73 -0.08
C LEU A 29 -11.57 8.94 0.20
N LEU A 30 -10.82 7.84 0.24
CA LEU A 30 -9.38 7.83 0.47
C LEU A 30 -8.62 7.58 -0.84
N LEU A 31 -9.07 6.62 -1.65
CA LEU A 31 -8.47 6.28 -2.94
C LEU A 31 -9.54 5.93 -3.97
N ASP A 32 -9.53 6.58 -5.12
CA ASP A 32 -10.32 6.14 -6.27
C ASP A 32 -9.74 4.86 -6.91
N PRO A 33 -10.53 4.11 -7.70
CA PRO A 33 -10.10 2.88 -8.36
C PRO A 33 -8.80 2.98 -9.17
N SER A 34 -8.63 4.09 -9.90
CA SER A 34 -7.48 4.29 -10.79
C SER A 34 -6.21 4.52 -10.00
N ARG A 35 -6.26 5.41 -8.99
CA ARG A 35 -5.12 5.64 -8.08
C ARG A 35 -4.80 4.40 -7.26
N ARG A 36 -5.80 3.71 -6.72
CA ARG A 36 -5.63 2.44 -5.98
C ARG A 36 -4.86 1.41 -6.81
N LEU A 37 -5.30 1.20 -8.06
CA LEU A 37 -4.66 0.22 -8.95
C LEU A 37 -3.22 0.60 -9.27
N LYS A 38 -2.96 1.85 -9.62
CA LYS A 38 -1.63 2.36 -9.96
C LYS A 38 -0.68 2.26 -8.77
N LEU A 39 -1.12 2.73 -7.61
CA LEU A 39 -0.32 2.68 -6.38
C LEU A 39 -0.02 1.24 -5.95
N SER A 40 -1.02 0.36 -5.93
CA SER A 40 -0.83 -1.06 -5.56
C SER A 40 0.16 -1.78 -6.50
N LYS A 41 0.07 -1.51 -7.82
CA LYS A 41 1.04 -2.04 -8.79
C LYS A 41 2.45 -1.50 -8.54
N PHE A 42 2.57 -0.20 -8.31
CA PHE A 42 3.87 0.43 -8.13
C PHE A 42 4.55 -0.06 -6.84
N VAL A 43 3.82 -0.06 -5.72
CA VAL A 43 4.32 -0.58 -4.43
C VAL A 43 4.68 -2.06 -4.53
N SER A 44 3.87 -2.88 -5.22
CA SER A 44 4.22 -4.28 -5.48
C SER A 44 5.56 -4.40 -6.21
N GLY A 45 5.78 -3.58 -7.25
CA GLY A 45 7.03 -3.61 -8.00
C GLY A 45 8.24 -3.15 -7.20
N VAL A 46 8.09 -2.06 -6.44
CA VAL A 46 9.14 -1.55 -5.52
C VAL A 46 9.53 -2.62 -4.52
N LEU A 47 8.57 -3.24 -3.83
CA LEU A 47 8.84 -4.23 -2.80
C LEU A 47 9.39 -5.56 -3.34
N ARG A 48 9.16 -5.88 -4.62
CA ARG A 48 9.55 -7.18 -5.20
C ARG A 48 10.79 -7.15 -6.07
N HIS A 49 11.08 -6.02 -6.71
CA HIS A 49 11.99 -6.00 -7.86
C HIS A 49 13.01 -4.88 -7.80
N TYR A 50 12.62 -3.67 -7.39
CA TYR A 50 13.47 -2.49 -7.59
C TYR A 50 13.43 -1.46 -6.45
N PRO A 51 13.58 -1.86 -5.17
CA PRO A 51 13.58 -0.90 -4.06
C PRO A 51 14.71 0.14 -4.22
N HIS A 52 15.89 -0.29 -4.70
CA HIS A 52 17.06 0.56 -4.93
C HIS A 52 16.81 1.71 -5.92
N LYS A 53 15.87 1.58 -6.88
CA LYS A 53 15.53 2.67 -7.81
C LYS A 53 14.91 3.88 -7.12
N LEU A 54 14.38 3.69 -5.91
CA LEU A 54 13.83 4.73 -5.06
C LEU A 54 14.78 5.08 -3.90
N GLY A 55 16.03 4.59 -3.93
CA GLY A 55 16.98 4.74 -2.81
C GLY A 55 16.55 3.97 -1.56
N LEU A 56 15.75 2.92 -1.73
CA LEU A 56 15.22 2.11 -0.62
C LEU A 56 15.95 0.78 -0.53
N GLU A 57 16.06 0.28 0.69
CA GLU A 57 16.59 -1.04 1.01
C GLU A 57 15.57 -1.83 1.82
N LEU A 58 15.41 -3.11 1.48
CA LEU A 58 14.62 -4.02 2.26
C LEU A 58 15.52 -4.71 3.27
N SER A 59 14.98 -4.97 4.46
CA SER A 59 15.59 -5.91 5.41
C SER A 59 15.70 -7.32 4.78
N PRO A 60 16.51 -8.23 5.37
CA PRO A 60 16.64 -9.60 4.88
C PRO A 60 15.31 -10.35 4.73
N GLU A 61 14.30 -9.99 5.52
CA GLU A 61 12.96 -10.58 5.51
C GLU A 61 11.99 -9.88 4.52
N GLY A 62 12.48 -8.91 3.75
CA GLY A 62 11.71 -8.15 2.76
C GLY A 62 10.94 -6.95 3.31
N PHE A 63 11.05 -6.65 4.61
CA PHE A 63 10.38 -5.50 5.22
C PHE A 63 11.08 -4.17 4.96
N ILE A 64 10.28 -3.12 4.83
CA ILE A 64 10.69 -1.72 4.86
C ILE A 64 9.78 -0.90 5.77
N ASP A 65 10.31 0.19 6.32
CA ASP A 65 9.53 1.20 7.05
C ASP A 65 8.55 1.93 6.10
N ILE A 66 7.28 2.04 6.50
CA ILE A 66 6.24 2.66 5.67
C ILE A 66 6.51 4.15 5.47
N ASP A 67 7.03 4.87 6.46
CA ASP A 67 7.29 6.30 6.34
C ASP A 67 8.44 6.56 5.35
N LYS A 68 9.49 5.71 5.36
CA LYS A 68 10.55 5.74 4.33
C LYS A 68 10.00 5.49 2.93
N LEU A 69 9.12 4.48 2.77
CA LEU A 69 8.49 4.18 1.48
C LEU A 69 7.65 5.36 0.99
N VAL A 70 6.82 5.96 1.86
CA VAL A 70 6.00 7.13 1.52
C VAL A 70 6.87 8.30 1.09
N ASN A 71 7.93 8.62 1.85
CA ASN A 71 8.83 9.72 1.52
C ASN A 71 9.49 9.52 0.14
N ALA A 72 9.95 8.30 -0.16
CA ALA A 72 10.52 8.01 -1.47
C ALA A 72 9.48 8.08 -2.61
N LEU A 73 8.25 7.59 -2.38
CA LEU A 73 7.17 7.66 -3.37
C LEU A 73 6.77 9.10 -3.68
N ARG A 74 6.76 10.01 -2.69
CA ARG A 74 6.38 11.42 -2.90
C ARG A 74 7.39 12.18 -3.77
N ASN A 75 8.61 11.68 -3.91
CA ASN A 75 9.59 12.22 -4.85
C ASN A 75 9.41 11.70 -6.29
N VAL A 76 8.47 10.77 -6.52
CA VAL A 76 8.15 10.24 -7.85
C VAL A 76 7.00 11.05 -8.46
N LYS A 77 7.20 11.49 -9.70
CA LYS A 77 6.19 12.22 -10.47
C LYS A 77 4.83 11.50 -10.46
N ASN A 78 3.76 12.21 -10.11
CA ASN A 78 2.37 11.75 -9.97
C ASN A 78 2.05 10.94 -8.69
N TYR A 79 2.98 10.84 -7.74
CA TYR A 79 2.80 10.16 -6.45
C TYR A 79 3.05 11.09 -5.24
N GLU A 80 3.13 12.40 -5.45
CA GLU A 80 3.37 13.44 -4.44
C GLU A 80 2.27 13.47 -3.34
N TRP A 81 1.07 13.02 -3.73
CA TRP A 81 -0.13 12.93 -2.88
C TRP A 81 -0.14 11.70 -1.96
N VAL A 82 0.78 10.74 -2.15
CA VAL A 82 0.80 9.50 -1.35
C VAL A 82 1.08 9.84 0.11
N GLN A 83 0.39 9.13 0.99
CA GLN A 83 0.45 9.27 2.45
C GLN A 83 0.44 7.87 3.05
N LYS A 84 0.79 7.77 4.33
CA LYS A 84 0.83 6.52 5.08
C LYS A 84 -0.48 5.74 5.00
N ASP A 85 -1.61 6.42 5.19
CA ASP A 85 -2.95 5.81 5.12
C ASP A 85 -3.21 5.14 3.78
N HIS A 86 -2.74 5.72 2.67
CA HIS A 86 -2.87 5.13 1.35
C HIS A 86 -2.15 3.77 1.27
N ILE A 87 -0.93 3.67 1.82
CA ILE A 87 -0.13 2.43 1.83
C ILE A 87 -0.76 1.37 2.73
N VAL A 88 -1.19 1.76 3.94
CA VAL A 88 -1.83 0.82 4.87
C VAL A 88 -3.15 0.31 4.29
N ALA A 89 -3.96 1.18 3.68
CA ALA A 89 -5.26 0.79 3.17
C ALA A 89 -5.16 -0.14 1.96
N ILE A 90 -4.24 0.09 1.01
CA ILE A 90 -4.04 -0.85 -0.11
C ILE A 90 -3.53 -2.22 0.37
N ALA A 91 -2.75 -2.25 1.45
CA ALA A 91 -2.21 -3.49 2.00
C ALA A 91 -3.29 -4.30 2.71
N ARG A 92 -4.11 -3.64 3.53
CA ARG A 92 -5.21 -4.28 4.29
C ARG A 92 -6.34 -4.77 3.38
N LEU A 93 -6.64 -4.03 2.32
CA LEU A 93 -7.70 -4.37 1.37
C LEU A 93 -7.15 -5.01 0.08
N ASP A 94 -5.97 -5.63 0.12
CA ASP A 94 -5.46 -6.36 -1.04
C ASP A 94 -6.18 -7.70 -1.20
N PRO A 95 -6.96 -7.92 -2.27
CA PRO A 95 -7.76 -9.13 -2.43
C PRO A 95 -6.93 -10.40 -2.65
N LYS A 96 -5.62 -10.29 -2.91
CA LYS A 96 -4.72 -11.44 -3.08
C LYS A 96 -3.75 -11.60 -1.92
N GLY A 97 -3.92 -10.85 -0.82
CA GLY A 97 -3.03 -10.88 0.34
C GLY A 97 -1.55 -10.67 -0.01
N ARG A 98 -1.23 -9.84 -1.01
CA ARG A 98 0.14 -9.61 -1.50
C ARG A 98 1.05 -8.98 -0.46
N PHE A 99 0.48 -8.24 0.47
CA PHE A 99 1.22 -7.42 1.42
C PHE A 99 1.06 -7.96 2.83
N GLU A 100 2.07 -7.67 3.64
CA GLU A 100 2.03 -7.90 5.08
C GLU A 100 2.51 -6.64 5.78
N ILE A 101 1.79 -6.25 6.83
CA ILE A 101 2.16 -5.15 7.71
C ILE A 101 2.40 -5.69 9.11
N ILE A 102 3.55 -5.34 9.69
CA ILE A 102 3.89 -5.59 11.09
C ILE A 102 4.34 -4.27 11.71
N GLY A 103 3.55 -3.72 12.63
CA GLY A 103 3.78 -2.38 13.16
C GLY A 103 3.84 -1.34 12.05
N ASN A 104 4.98 -0.63 11.95
CA ASN A 104 5.22 0.38 10.91
C ASN A 104 5.91 -0.15 9.65
N ARG A 105 6.03 -1.47 9.51
CA ARG A 105 6.78 -2.08 8.41
C ARG A 105 5.85 -2.79 7.44
N ILE A 106 6.18 -2.73 6.16
CA ILE A 106 5.47 -3.43 5.08
C ILE A 106 6.45 -4.30 4.28
N ARG A 107 5.99 -5.48 3.84
CA ARG A 107 6.65 -6.30 2.82
C ARG A 107 5.66 -6.86 1.81
N ALA A 108 6.16 -7.33 0.67
CA ALA A 108 5.39 -8.28 -0.13
C ALA A 108 5.53 -9.69 0.48
N ARG A 109 4.48 -10.52 0.39
CA ARG A 109 4.52 -11.92 0.86
C ARG A 109 5.19 -12.87 -0.13
N TYR A 110 5.22 -12.51 -1.41
CA TYR A 110 5.72 -13.37 -2.49
C TYR A 110 6.09 -12.57 -3.74
N GLY A 111 6.77 -13.25 -4.67
CA GLY A 111 7.07 -12.72 -6.02
C GLY A 111 8.30 -11.84 -6.10
N HIS A 112 9.26 -11.99 -5.17
CA HIS A 112 10.51 -11.25 -5.21
C HIS A 112 11.43 -11.80 -6.30
N SER A 113 12.08 -10.89 -7.03
CA SER A 113 13.21 -11.21 -7.91
C SER A 113 14.55 -10.77 -7.31
N ILE A 114 14.53 -10.31 -6.07
CA ILE A 114 15.69 -9.87 -5.29
C ILE A 114 15.88 -10.82 -4.09
N PRO A 115 17.11 -10.99 -3.60
CA PRO A 115 17.38 -11.91 -2.50
C PRO A 115 16.73 -11.42 -1.20
N VAL A 116 15.63 -12.07 -0.81
CA VAL A 116 14.98 -11.94 0.50
C VAL A 116 14.67 -13.33 1.05
N LYS A 117 14.71 -13.49 2.36
CA LYS A 117 14.40 -14.75 3.06
C LYS A 117 13.02 -14.62 3.71
N ILE A 118 12.01 -15.10 3.00
CA ILE A 118 10.65 -15.22 3.54
C ILE A 118 10.51 -16.64 4.06
N ARG A 119 10.22 -16.75 5.36
CA ARG A 119 9.87 -18.01 6.03
C ARG A 119 8.36 -18.11 6.15
#